data_AF-A0A177BUD6-F1
#
_entry.id   AF-A0A177BUD6-F1
#
_cell.length_a   1.000
_cell.length_b   1.000
_cell.length_c   1.000
_cell.angle_alpha   90.00
_cell.angle_beta   90.00
_cell.angle_gamma   90.00
#
_symmetry.space_group_name_H-M   'P 1'
#
loop_
_entity.id
_entity.type
_entity.pdbx_description
1 polymer ?
#
loop_
_entity_poly.entity_id
_entity_poly.type
_entity_poly.pdbx_seq_one_letter_code
_entity_poly.pdbx_strand_id
1 'polypeptide(L)'
;MASPLAETAKANSTCNAVQSKQVGDLAKGIQANLDIQKQELAGVQFLQAMSNAKSNSTQDFKNIQKAVLNIQQQGIDIRTNNQKLAQQVNSPAQMGLAIVATAQITEKDQVTSLNGSCADQGTLKTLVKEVQDGTKQNKKNLQAAQSQCGK
;
A
#
# COMPACT_ATOMS: atom_id res chain seq x y z
N MET A 1 34.06 41.48 -31.80
CA MET A 1 32.66 41.54 -31.36
C MET A 1 32.33 40.20 -30.71
N ALA A 2 32.47 40.12 -29.39
CA ALA A 2 32.08 38.95 -28.62
C ALA A 2 30.60 39.09 -28.24
N SER A 3 29.81 38.06 -28.50
CA SER A 3 28.56 37.73 -27.80
C SER A 3 28.16 36.30 -28.14
N PRO A 4 28.46 35.31 -27.27
CA PRO A 4 27.74 34.04 -27.29
C PRO A 4 26.40 34.25 -26.60
N LEU A 5 25.30 33.99 -27.31
CA LEU A 5 23.97 33.91 -26.71
C LEU A 5 23.99 32.79 -25.67
N ALA A 6 23.67 33.19 -24.44
CA ALA A 6 23.66 32.34 -23.27
C ALA A 6 22.76 31.11 -23.47
N GLU A 7 23.38 29.96 -23.30
CA GLU A 7 22.79 28.64 -23.18
C GLU A 7 21.92 28.60 -21.91
N THR A 8 20.61 28.82 -22.05
CA THR A 8 19.69 28.45 -20.98
C THR A 8 19.44 26.96 -21.07
N ALA A 9 20.25 26.18 -20.35
CA ALA A 9 19.97 24.79 -20.03
C ALA A 9 18.59 24.73 -19.36
N LYS A 10 17.55 24.38 -20.13
CA LYS A 10 16.27 23.95 -19.56
C LYS A 10 16.57 22.69 -18.75
N ALA A 11 16.33 22.76 -17.44
CA ALA A 11 16.32 21.61 -16.57
C ALA A 11 15.53 20.49 -17.24
N ASN A 12 16.22 19.39 -17.51
CA ASN A 12 15.72 18.22 -18.20
C ASN A 12 14.69 17.55 -17.28
N SER A 13 13.44 18.01 -17.27
CA SER A 13 12.36 17.25 -16.63
C SER A 13 11.88 16.21 -17.65
N THR A 14 12.22 14.95 -17.41
CA THR A 14 11.82 13.79 -18.25
C THR A 14 10.30 13.62 -18.44
N CYS A 15 9.47 14.35 -17.69
CA CYS A 15 8.01 14.37 -17.82
C CYS A 15 7.48 15.70 -18.36
N ASN A 16 6.46 15.65 -19.22
CA ASN A 16 5.64 16.82 -19.53
C ASN A 16 4.66 17.16 -18.38
N ALA A 17 3.93 18.27 -18.47
CA ALA A 17 3.03 18.73 -17.41
C ALA A 17 1.92 17.72 -17.06
N VAL A 18 1.36 17.03 -18.08
CA VAL A 18 0.32 16.01 -17.89
C VAL A 18 0.89 14.79 -17.16
N GLN A 19 2.04 14.30 -17.61
CA GLN A 19 2.74 13.18 -16.98
C GLN A 19 3.14 13.51 -15.53
N SER A 20 3.64 14.72 -15.29
CA SER A 20 4.02 15.19 -13.95
C SER A 20 2.82 15.18 -13.00
N LYS A 21 1.64 15.61 -13.48
CA LYS A 21 0.40 15.53 -12.70
C LYS A 21 0.02 14.08 -12.40
N GLN A 22 0.04 13.20 -13.40
CA GLN A 22 -0.33 11.78 -13.23
C GLN A 22 0.63 11.05 -12.29
N VAL A 23 1.94 11.33 -12.36
CA VAL A 23 2.94 10.81 -11.41
C VAL A 23 2.68 11.33 -10.00
N GLY A 24 2.32 12.61 -9.85
CA GLY A 24 1.89 13.17 -8.57
C GLY A 24 0.63 12.49 -8.00
N ASP A 25 -0.35 12.22 -8.85
CA ASP A 25 -1.59 11.51 -8.45
C ASP A 25 -1.30 10.06 -8.07
N LEU A 26 -0.40 9.37 -8.81
CA LEU A 26 0.10 8.04 -8.44
C LEU A 26 0.79 8.05 -7.08
N ALA A 27 1.71 8.99 -6.83
CA ALA A 27 2.42 9.08 -5.57
C ALA A 27 1.46 9.33 -4.39
N LYS A 28 0.45 10.19 -4.56
CA LYS A 28 -0.60 10.42 -3.55
C LYS A 28 -1.41 9.15 -3.29
N GLY A 29 -1.79 8.41 -4.33
CA GLY A 29 -2.52 7.16 -4.18
C GLY A 29 -1.69 6.08 -3.49
N ILE A 30 -0.39 5.98 -3.77
CA ILE A 30 0.52 5.05 -3.05
C ILE A 30 0.64 5.46 -1.58
N GLN A 31 0.73 6.76 -1.29
CA GLN A 31 0.74 7.27 0.08
C GLN A 31 -0.56 6.92 0.82
N ALA A 32 -1.73 7.10 0.18
CA ALA A 32 -3.00 6.69 0.77
C ALA A 32 -3.06 5.18 1.07
N ASN A 33 -2.44 4.34 0.23
CA ASN A 33 -2.30 2.92 0.55
C ASN A 33 -1.43 2.64 1.78
N LEU A 34 -0.33 3.39 1.96
CA LEU A 34 0.51 3.27 3.16
C LEU A 34 -0.26 3.65 4.43
N ASP A 35 -1.10 4.67 4.35
CA ASP A 35 -1.92 5.11 5.48
C ASP A 35 -2.98 4.06 5.84
N ILE A 36 -3.57 3.40 4.83
CA ILE A 36 -4.48 2.26 5.03
C ILE A 36 -3.76 1.04 5.62
N GLN A 37 -2.56 0.70 5.15
CA GLN A 37 -1.77 -0.41 5.71
C GLN A 37 -1.39 -0.19 7.18
N LYS A 38 -1.23 1.07 7.60
CA LYS A 38 -1.04 1.40 9.03
C LYS A 38 -2.28 1.07 9.86
N GLN A 39 -3.47 1.36 9.34
CA GLN A 39 -4.73 1.02 10.00
C GLN A 39 -4.96 -0.50 10.01
N GLU A 40 -4.65 -1.17 8.90
CA GLU A 40 -4.72 -2.62 8.77
C GLU A 40 -3.82 -3.30 9.81
N LEU A 41 -2.56 -2.88 9.91
CA LEU A 41 -1.61 -3.43 10.88
C LEU A 41 -2.12 -3.29 12.31
N ALA A 42 -2.64 -2.11 12.68
CA ALA A 42 -3.21 -1.88 14.00
C ALA A 42 -4.42 -2.80 14.26
N GLY A 43 -5.29 -3.01 13.28
CA GLY A 43 -6.43 -3.90 13.40
C GLY A 43 -6.04 -5.38 13.53
N VAL A 44 -5.07 -5.85 12.74
CA VAL A 44 -4.53 -7.22 12.86
C VAL A 44 -3.86 -7.44 14.22
N GLN A 45 -3.08 -6.47 14.71
CA GLN A 45 -2.48 -6.53 16.04
C GLN A 45 -3.55 -6.57 17.15
N PHE A 46 -4.65 -5.84 16.96
CA PHE A 46 -5.78 -5.90 17.89
C PHE A 46 -6.44 -7.27 17.89
N LEU A 47 -6.71 -7.85 16.71
CA LEU A 47 -7.20 -9.24 16.59
C LEU A 47 -6.25 -10.23 17.26
N GLN A 48 -4.93 -10.06 17.09
CA GLN A 48 -3.91 -10.89 17.73
C GLN A 48 -3.98 -10.83 19.25
N ALA A 49 -4.08 -9.62 19.82
CA ALA A 49 -4.27 -9.43 21.25
C ALA A 49 -5.59 -10.05 21.72
N MET A 50 -6.65 -9.92 20.92
CA MET A 50 -7.95 -10.46 21.28
C MET A 50 -7.98 -11.98 21.33
N SER A 51 -7.39 -12.65 20.34
CA SER A 51 -7.29 -14.11 20.28
C SER A 51 -6.40 -14.70 21.39
N ASN A 52 -5.65 -13.87 22.13
CA ASN A 52 -4.87 -14.28 23.30
C ASN A 52 -5.61 -14.08 24.64
N ALA A 53 -6.68 -13.28 24.69
CA ALA A 53 -7.36 -13.00 25.95
C ALA A 53 -8.43 -14.05 26.24
N LYS A 54 -8.50 -14.49 27.50
CA LYS A 54 -9.46 -15.51 27.97
C LYS A 54 -10.92 -15.03 28.03
N SER A 55 -11.17 -13.72 27.93
CA SER A 55 -12.44 -13.08 28.27
C SER A 55 -13.07 -12.23 27.16
N ASN A 56 -12.58 -12.32 25.92
CA ASN A 56 -13.17 -11.56 24.83
C ASN A 56 -14.46 -12.20 24.33
N SER A 57 -15.47 -11.38 24.05
CA SER A 57 -16.69 -11.88 23.43
C SER A 57 -16.42 -12.22 21.96
N THR A 58 -16.99 -13.33 21.48
CA THR A 58 -16.95 -13.70 20.06
C THR A 58 -17.51 -12.59 19.16
N GLN A 59 -18.44 -11.77 19.67
CA GLN A 59 -19.04 -10.69 18.91
C GLN A 59 -18.05 -9.53 18.68
N ASP A 60 -17.29 -9.14 19.70
CA ASP A 60 -16.30 -8.07 19.57
C ASP A 60 -15.21 -8.46 18.57
N PHE A 61 -14.75 -9.72 18.62
CA PHE A 61 -13.78 -10.23 17.65
C PHE A 61 -14.30 -10.12 16.21
N LYS A 62 -15.53 -10.57 15.95
CA LYS A 62 -16.15 -10.49 14.62
C LYS A 62 -16.34 -9.04 14.14
N ASN A 63 -16.65 -8.12 15.04
CA ASN A 63 -16.78 -6.70 14.71
C ASN A 63 -15.44 -6.12 14.22
N ILE A 64 -14.34 -6.41 14.93
CA ILE A 64 -13.00 -5.98 14.52
C ILE A 64 -12.57 -6.69 13.25
N GLN A 65 -12.82 -8.00 13.11
CA GLN A 65 -12.51 -8.76 11.91
C GLN A 65 -13.16 -8.13 10.68
N LYS A 66 -14.45 -7.76 10.78
CA LYS A 66 -15.16 -7.04 9.72
C LYS A 66 -14.54 -5.67 9.42
N ALA A 67 -14.11 -4.93 10.45
CA ALA A 67 -13.43 -3.66 10.26
C ALA A 67 -12.10 -3.83 9.51
N VAL A 68 -11.29 -4.84 9.87
CA VAL A 68 -10.05 -5.17 9.16
C VAL A 68 -10.31 -5.55 7.70
N LEU A 69 -11.32 -6.39 7.43
CA LEU A 69 -11.70 -6.76 6.05
C LEU A 69 -12.15 -5.56 5.21
N ASN A 70 -12.84 -4.59 5.82
CA ASN A 70 -13.22 -3.35 5.15
C ASN A 70 -12.00 -2.49 4.82
N ILE A 71 -11.06 -2.36 5.75
CA ILE A 71 -9.78 -1.64 5.55
C ILE A 71 -8.97 -2.30 4.42
N GLN A 72 -8.88 -3.63 4.42
CA GLN A 72 -8.24 -4.39 3.34
C GLN A 72 -8.90 -4.12 1.99
N GLN A 73 -10.23 -4.10 1.93
CA GLN A 73 -10.94 -3.79 0.69
C GLN A 73 -10.64 -2.37 0.19
N GLN A 74 -10.68 -1.37 1.07
CA GLN A 74 -10.28 0.00 0.72
C GLN A 74 -8.84 0.05 0.19
N GLY A 75 -7.94 -0.71 0.80
CA GLY A 75 -6.56 -0.86 0.34
C GLY A 75 -6.46 -1.45 -1.06
N ILE A 76 -7.26 -2.48 -1.39
CA ILE A 76 -7.33 -3.10 -2.72
C ILE A 76 -7.83 -2.11 -3.76
N ASP A 77 -8.89 -1.36 -3.45
CA ASP A 77 -9.51 -0.41 -4.38
C ASP A 77 -8.53 0.71 -4.75
N ILE A 78 -7.83 1.28 -3.75
CA ILE A 78 -6.77 2.29 -3.97
C ILE A 78 -5.64 1.71 -4.82
N ARG A 79 -5.22 0.47 -4.53
CA ARG A 79 -4.14 -0.23 -5.28
C ARG A 79 -4.50 -0.43 -6.74
N THR A 80 -5.74 -0.82 -7.01
CA THR A 80 -6.25 -1.02 -8.37
C THR A 80 -6.16 0.29 -9.17
N ASN A 81 -6.53 1.41 -8.55
CA ASN A 81 -6.36 2.72 -9.17
C ASN A 81 -4.88 3.10 -9.36
N ASN A 82 -4.02 2.80 -8.39
CA ASN A 82 -2.57 3.03 -8.49
C ASN A 82 -1.96 2.22 -9.64
N GLN A 83 -2.35 0.96 -9.84
CA GLN A 83 -1.89 0.13 -10.94
C GLN A 83 -2.30 0.73 -12.30
N LYS A 84 -3.53 1.22 -12.42
CA LYS A 84 -4.00 1.91 -13.63
C LYS A 84 -3.18 3.17 -13.92
N LEU A 85 -2.95 4.02 -12.92
CA LEU A 85 -2.12 5.22 -13.07
C LEU A 85 -0.67 4.87 -13.42
N ALA A 86 -0.10 3.86 -12.74
CA ALA A 86 1.25 3.38 -13.00
C ALA A 86 1.42 2.87 -14.43
N GLN A 87 0.41 2.19 -14.99
CA GLN A 87 0.39 1.79 -16.40
C GLN A 87 0.37 2.99 -17.33
N GLN A 88 -0.52 3.97 -17.08
CA GLN A 88 -0.65 5.16 -17.92
C GLN A 88 0.65 5.97 -18.05
N VAL A 89 1.47 5.98 -16.99
CA VAL A 89 2.73 6.74 -16.97
C VAL A 89 3.97 5.87 -17.15
N ASN A 90 3.84 4.57 -17.43
CA ASN A 90 4.98 3.62 -17.48
C ASN A 90 5.87 3.69 -16.22
N SER A 91 5.23 3.73 -15.05
CA SER A 91 5.93 3.94 -13.78
C SER A 91 6.84 2.77 -13.42
N PRO A 92 8.06 3.02 -12.88
CA PRO A 92 8.90 1.97 -12.31
C PRO A 92 8.26 1.26 -11.10
N ALA A 93 7.20 1.82 -10.52
CA ALA A 93 6.47 1.21 -9.41
C ALA A 93 5.56 0.03 -9.81
N GLN A 94 5.29 -0.20 -11.10
CA GLN A 94 4.31 -1.20 -11.57
C GLN A 94 4.53 -2.60 -10.99
N MET A 95 5.76 -3.12 -11.08
CA MET A 95 6.06 -4.47 -10.61
C MET A 95 5.86 -4.61 -9.10
N GLY A 96 6.32 -3.62 -8.33
CA GLY A 96 6.15 -3.61 -6.90
C GLY A 96 4.69 -3.44 -6.46
N LEU A 97 3.86 -2.72 -7.24
CA LEU A 97 2.42 -2.65 -7.00
C LEU A 97 1.72 -3.99 -7.26
N ALA A 98 2.17 -4.75 -8.26
CA ALA A 98 1.64 -6.09 -8.53
C ALA A 98 1.96 -7.09 -7.40
N ILE A 99 3.20 -7.09 -6.90
CA ILE A 99 3.62 -7.95 -5.76
C ILE A 99 2.71 -7.73 -4.54
N VAL A 100 2.46 -6.46 -4.19
CA VAL A 100 1.62 -6.14 -3.04
C VAL A 100 0.17 -6.56 -3.29
N ALA A 101 -0.36 -6.39 -4.51
CA ALA A 101 -1.73 -6.81 -4.83
C ALA A 101 -1.93 -8.33 -4.71
N THR A 102 -0.95 -9.15 -5.08
CA THR A 102 -1.03 -10.60 -4.89
C THR A 102 -1.04 -10.98 -3.41
N ALA A 103 -0.18 -10.37 -2.59
CA ALA A 103 -0.11 -10.63 -1.16
C ALA A 103 -1.45 -10.32 -0.44
N GLN A 104 -2.12 -9.25 -0.86
CA GLN A 104 -3.39 -8.81 -0.27
C GLN A 104 -4.54 -9.81 -0.36
N ILE A 105 -4.56 -10.62 -1.42
CA ILE A 105 -5.59 -11.66 -1.59
C ILE A 105 -5.41 -12.70 -0.49
N THR A 106 -4.17 -13.15 -0.29
CA THR A 106 -3.81 -14.07 0.79
C THR A 106 -4.08 -13.48 2.18
N GLU A 107 -3.72 -12.21 2.41
CA GLU A 107 -4.00 -11.51 3.68
C GLU A 107 -5.52 -11.45 3.98
N LYS A 108 -6.35 -11.21 2.97
CA LYS A 108 -7.82 -11.16 3.12
C LYS A 108 -8.41 -12.54 3.44
N ASP A 109 -7.94 -13.58 2.77
CA ASP A 109 -8.38 -14.96 3.01
C ASP A 109 -8.00 -15.42 4.42
N GLN A 110 -6.78 -15.10 4.86
CA GLN A 110 -6.33 -15.37 6.21
C GLN A 110 -7.18 -14.65 7.26
N VAL A 111 -7.47 -13.35 7.11
CA VAL A 111 -8.34 -12.62 8.05
C VAL A 111 -9.75 -13.21 8.06
N THR A 112 -10.28 -13.62 6.91
CA THR A 112 -11.60 -14.26 6.80
C THR A 112 -11.64 -15.62 7.53
N SER A 113 -10.52 -16.36 7.53
CA SER A 113 -10.43 -17.68 8.17
C SER A 113 -10.37 -17.65 9.71
N LEU A 114 -10.11 -16.48 10.31
CA LEU A 114 -9.98 -16.35 11.76
C LEU A 114 -11.31 -16.63 12.47
N ASN A 115 -11.24 -17.30 13.61
CA ASN A 115 -12.40 -17.67 14.43
C ASN A 115 -12.41 -17.03 15.82
N GLY A 116 -11.35 -16.28 16.18
CA GLY A 116 -11.21 -15.57 17.45
C GLY A 116 -10.66 -16.43 18.58
N SER A 117 -10.07 -17.58 18.29
CA SER A 117 -9.49 -18.48 19.30
C SER A 117 -7.96 -18.41 19.32
N CYS A 118 -7.35 -19.02 20.33
CA CYS A 118 -5.89 -19.13 20.42
C CYS A 118 -5.27 -19.92 19.25
N ALA A 119 -6.05 -20.72 18.51
CA ALA A 119 -5.57 -21.41 17.31
C ALA A 119 -5.16 -20.44 16.19
N ASP A 120 -5.72 -19.21 16.19
CA ASP A 120 -5.45 -18.21 15.17
C ASP A 120 -4.07 -17.53 15.32
N GLN A 121 -3.35 -17.76 16.42
CA GLN A 121 -2.11 -17.03 16.73
C GLN A 121 -1.03 -17.18 15.66
N GLY A 122 -0.91 -18.37 15.06
CA GLY A 122 0.02 -18.61 13.96
C GLY A 122 -0.32 -17.73 12.75
N THR A 123 -1.59 -17.76 12.33
CA THR A 123 -2.11 -16.96 11.21
C THR A 123 -1.97 -15.46 11.47
N LEU A 124 -2.32 -14.98 12.67
CA LEU A 124 -2.23 -13.57 13.04
C LEU A 124 -0.77 -13.07 13.07
N LYS A 125 0.18 -13.89 13.53
CA LYS A 125 1.60 -13.55 13.49
C LYS A 125 2.12 -13.45 12.05
N THR A 126 1.67 -14.35 11.17
CA THR A 126 1.99 -14.30 9.73
C THR A 126 1.41 -13.05 9.09
N LEU A 127 0.12 -12.76 9.32
CA LEU A 127 -0.56 -11.55 8.84
C LEU A 127 0.19 -10.27 9.23
N VAL A 128 0.60 -10.12 10.50
CA VAL A 128 1.39 -8.95 10.94
C VAL A 128 2.65 -8.78 10.09
N LYS A 129 3.37 -9.88 9.81
CA LYS A 129 4.60 -9.84 9.02
C LYS A 129 4.29 -9.50 7.55
N GLU A 130 3.26 -10.08 6.97
CA GLU A 130 2.85 -9.84 5.57
C GLU A 130 2.45 -8.38 5.36
N VAL A 131 1.60 -7.82 6.23
CA VAL A 131 1.21 -6.40 6.17
C VAL A 131 2.44 -5.48 6.30
N GLN A 132 3.39 -5.81 7.18
CA GLN A 132 4.65 -5.06 7.31
C GLN A 132 5.52 -5.14 6.06
N ASP A 133 5.68 -6.31 5.47
CA ASP A 133 6.48 -6.51 4.27
C ASP A 133 5.82 -5.87 3.04
N GLY A 134 4.50 -5.97 2.90
CA GLY A 134 3.71 -5.23 1.93
C GLY A 134 3.85 -3.72 2.10
N THR A 135 3.88 -3.22 3.34
CA THR A 135 4.14 -1.80 3.63
C THR A 135 5.54 -1.37 3.20
N LYS A 136 6.57 -2.19 3.47
CA LYS A 136 7.95 -1.91 3.02
C LYS A 136 8.03 -1.86 1.49
N GLN A 137 7.37 -2.79 0.80
CA GLN A 137 7.33 -2.78 -0.66
C GLN A 137 6.62 -1.53 -1.17
N ASN A 138 5.52 -1.12 -0.55
CA ASN A 138 4.79 0.07 -1.00
C ASN A 138 5.54 1.39 -0.74
N LYS A 139 6.41 1.44 0.29
CA LYS A 139 7.37 2.55 0.45
C LYS A 139 8.37 2.63 -0.69
N LYS A 140 8.87 1.49 -1.18
CA LYS A 140 9.74 1.44 -2.37
C LYS A 140 8.98 1.92 -3.61
N ASN A 141 7.72 1.50 -3.77
CA ASN A 141 6.86 1.94 -4.87
C ASN A 141 6.68 3.47 -4.86
N LEU A 142 6.49 4.07 -3.68
CA LEU A 142 6.35 5.52 -3.53
C LEU A 142 7.63 6.25 -3.98
N GLN A 143 8.79 5.80 -3.52
CA GLN A 143 10.08 6.37 -3.92
C GLN A 143 10.31 6.25 -5.44
N ALA A 144 9.96 5.09 -6.01
CA ALA A 144 10.07 4.84 -7.45
C ALA A 144 9.16 5.79 -8.24
N ALA A 145 7.90 5.98 -7.82
CA ALA A 145 6.98 6.92 -8.45
C ALA A 145 7.47 8.37 -8.34
N GLN A 146 7.92 8.80 -7.15
CA GLN A 146 8.41 10.17 -6.92
C GLN A 146 9.67 10.50 -7.72
N SER A 147 10.53 9.51 -7.96
CA SER A 147 11.77 9.69 -8.72
C SER A 147 11.55 9.73 -10.24
N GLN A 148 10.35 9.43 -10.71
CA GLN A 148 10.07 9.23 -12.14
C GLN A 148 10.25 10.50 -12.99
N CYS A 149 9.85 11.66 -12.47
CA CYS A 149 9.94 12.95 -13.17
C CYS A 149 11.11 13.83 -12.69
N GLY A 150 11.92 13.31 -11.75
CA GLY A 150 13.01 14.01 -11.08
C GLY A 150 14.38 13.51 -11.54
N LYS A 151 14.64 13.52 -12.85
CA LYS A 151 15.96 13.48 -13.51
C LYS A 151 15.86 14.07 -14.91
#